data_AF-A0A2U2RZB3-F1
#
_entry.id   AF-A0A2U2RZB3-F1
#
_cell.length_a   1.000
_cell.length_b   1.000
_cell.length_c   1.000
_cell.angle_alpha   90.00
_cell.angle_beta   90.00
_cell.angle_gamma   90.00
#
_symmetry.space_group_name_H-M   'P 1'
#
loop_
_entity.id
_entity.type
_entity.pdbx_description
1 polymer ?
#
loop_
_entity_poly.entity_id
_entity_poly.type
_entity_poly.pdbx_seq_one_letter_code
_entity_poly.pdbx_strand_id
1 'polypeptide(L)'
;MNGSLERIIDICLLDGKISSDEEKLIFARARELDENIEEIKKIIEEKKSKEHKNKIKYGDLYKCSNCGDVLYQYDSYCKSCGTSFKNEIQSKVVNNFKNEIINSENLVDTIKNLSTPKDINSLIELLMFLKSLVIESPNSFEQVYINDVLYFKSKEIILKISFSNKSGIESELNKKILVISENIKSLFKTSFYFEEIYLKKRKQFARISLYLLFISLASTWVFYFISDYEYGVGVLLLISLLLIFIIKPIHNYRVKNLKNKVELLEEY
;
A
#
# COMPACT_ATOMS: atom_id res chain seq x y z
N MET A 1 4.37 46.52 3.82
CA MET A 1 3.11 45.82 4.12
C MET A 1 3.28 44.93 5.35
N ASN A 2 2.35 45.07 6.29
CA ASN A 2 2.28 44.27 7.51
C ASN A 2 1.96 42.79 7.19
N GLY A 3 2.79 41.86 7.65
CA GLY A 3 2.65 40.43 7.38
C GLY A 3 1.40 39.76 7.99
N SER A 4 0.66 40.45 8.86
CA SER A 4 -0.66 40.00 9.32
C SER A 4 -1.74 40.24 8.27
N LEU A 5 -1.67 41.38 7.56
CA LEU A 5 -2.62 41.78 6.52
C LEU A 5 -2.42 40.96 5.25
N GLU A 6 -1.16 40.65 4.92
CA GLU A 6 -0.82 39.75 3.82
C GLU A 6 -1.44 38.36 4.00
N ARG A 7 -1.38 37.81 5.22
CA ARG A 7 -2.00 36.52 5.54
C ARG A 7 -3.52 36.54 5.39
N ILE A 8 -4.19 37.63 5.75
CA ILE A 8 -5.65 37.77 5.58
C ILE A 8 -5.98 37.78 4.07
N ILE A 9 -5.21 38.52 3.28
CA ILE A 9 -5.37 38.56 1.82
C ILE A 9 -5.16 37.17 1.22
N ASP A 10 -4.14 36.43 1.65
CA ASP A 10 -3.87 35.07 1.17
C ASP A 10 -4.98 34.09 1.56
N ILE A 11 -5.53 34.18 2.77
CA ILE A 11 -6.66 33.35 3.21
C ILE A 11 -7.92 33.63 2.36
N CYS A 12 -8.26 34.90 2.14
CA CYS A 12 -9.42 35.28 1.32
C CYS A 12 -9.24 34.95 -0.18
N LEU A 13 -8.00 34.74 -0.63
CA LEU A 13 -7.71 34.30 -2.00
C LEU A 13 -7.70 32.77 -2.16
N LEU A 14 -7.77 31.98 -1.09
CA LEU A 14 -7.80 30.51 -1.19
C LEU A 14 -8.96 30.00 -2.06
N ASP A 15 -10.11 30.69 -2.02
CA ASP A 15 -11.30 30.33 -2.80
C ASP A 15 -11.26 30.86 -4.25
N GLY A 16 -10.18 31.55 -4.63
CA GLY A 16 -9.95 32.12 -5.97
C GLY A 16 -10.86 33.31 -6.32
N LYS A 17 -11.69 33.78 -5.39
CA LYS A 17 -12.52 34.97 -5.50
C LYS A 17 -12.68 35.65 -4.14
N ILE A 18 -12.27 36.90 -4.04
CA ILE A 18 -12.59 37.75 -2.89
C ILE A 18 -14.01 38.30 -3.07
N SER A 19 -14.89 38.00 -2.11
CA SER A 19 -16.24 38.57 -2.04
C SER A 19 -16.22 40.05 -1.65
N SER A 20 -17.32 40.76 -1.92
CA SER A 20 -17.46 42.18 -1.55
C SER A 20 -17.39 42.42 -0.04
N ASP A 21 -17.68 41.41 0.78
CA ASP A 21 -17.67 41.53 2.24
C ASP A 21 -16.27 41.26 2.82
N GLU A 22 -15.52 40.33 2.23
CA GLU A 22 -14.10 40.13 2.55
C GLU A 22 -13.25 41.34 2.15
N GLU A 23 -13.56 41.97 1.03
CA GLU A 23 -12.89 43.19 0.59
C GLU A 23 -13.09 44.33 1.60
N LYS A 24 -14.31 44.48 2.14
CA LYS A 24 -14.58 45.44 3.22
C LYS A 24 -13.78 45.11 4.49
N LEU A 25 -13.65 43.83 4.83
CA LEU A 25 -12.91 43.39 6.01
C LEU A 25 -11.40 43.65 5.88
N ILE A 26 -10.82 43.40 4.71
CA ILE A 26 -9.42 43.72 4.42
C ILE A 26 -9.17 45.23 4.52
N PHE A 27 -10.06 46.06 3.96
CA PHE A 27 -9.90 47.52 4.04
C PHE A 27 -10.15 48.06 5.45
N ALA A 28 -11.05 47.48 6.22
CA ALA A 28 -11.23 47.85 7.62
C ALA A 28 -9.93 47.57 8.40
N ARG A 29 -9.34 46.39 8.21
CA ARG A 29 -8.09 46.01 8.88
C ARG A 29 -6.88 46.81 8.41
N ALA A 30 -6.84 47.19 7.13
CA ALA A 30 -5.81 48.07 6.60
C ALA A 30 -5.81 49.45 7.27
N ARG A 31 -7.00 50.02 7.49
CA ARG A 31 -7.15 51.31 8.20
C ARG A 31 -6.70 51.23 9.64
N GLU A 32 -7.00 50.11 10.32
CA GLU A 32 -6.54 49.90 11.71
C GLU A 32 -5.02 49.80 11.82
N LEU A 33 -4.35 49.38 10.75
CA LEU A 33 -2.89 49.24 10.67
C LEU A 33 -2.20 50.45 10.03
N ASP A 34 -2.94 51.51 9.71
CA ASP A 34 -2.48 52.72 9.02
C ASP A 34 -1.74 52.44 7.70
N GLU A 35 -2.19 51.41 6.97
CA GLU A 35 -1.64 51.00 5.67
C GLU A 35 -2.39 51.70 4.52
N ASN A 36 -1.68 51.96 3.42
CA ASN A 36 -2.27 52.63 2.26
C ASN A 36 -3.29 51.74 1.53
N ILE A 37 -4.54 52.16 1.52
CA ILE A 37 -5.67 51.43 0.91
C ILE A 37 -5.47 51.24 -0.61
N GLU A 38 -4.89 52.23 -1.31
CA GLU A 38 -4.68 52.16 -2.76
C GLU A 38 -3.62 51.13 -3.13
N GLU A 39 -2.56 51.03 -2.33
CA GLU A 39 -1.52 50.02 -2.50
C GLU A 39 -2.08 48.61 -2.30
N ILE A 40 -2.91 48.42 -1.29
CA ILE A 40 -3.56 47.13 -1.03
C ILE A 40 -4.52 46.73 -2.15
N LYS A 41 -5.31 47.68 -2.68
CA LYS A 41 -6.15 47.42 -3.85
C LYS A 41 -5.33 46.91 -5.03
N LYS A 42 -4.20 47.56 -5.31
CA LYS A 42 -3.29 47.14 -6.37
C LYS A 42 -2.72 45.74 -6.14
N ILE A 43 -2.35 45.41 -4.90
CA ILE A 43 -1.84 44.08 -4.52
C ILE A 43 -2.92 43.01 -4.68
N ILE A 44 -4.16 43.30 -4.28
CA ILE A 44 -5.30 42.40 -4.47
C ILE A 44 -5.55 42.15 -5.96
N GLU A 45 -5.55 43.19 -6.79
CA GLU A 45 -5.70 43.04 -8.24
C GLU A 45 -4.54 42.27 -8.88
N GLU A 46 -3.30 42.54 -8.46
CA GLU A 46 -2.12 41.83 -8.94
C GLU A 46 -2.19 40.35 -8.56
N LYS A 47 -2.58 40.00 -7.32
CA LYS A 47 -2.75 38.61 -6.88
C LYS A 47 -3.92 37.92 -7.62
N LYS A 48 -5.06 38.59 -7.79
CA LYS A 48 -6.18 38.11 -8.63
C LYS A 48 -5.72 37.80 -10.06
N SER A 49 -4.84 38.63 -10.63
CA SER A 49 -4.33 38.43 -12.01
C SER A 49 -3.33 37.28 -12.15
N LYS A 50 -2.53 37.00 -11.09
CA LYS A 50 -1.52 35.93 -11.08
C LYS A 50 -2.12 34.54 -10.88
N GLU A 51 -3.24 34.42 -10.17
CA GLU A 51 -3.90 33.14 -9.90
C GLU A 51 -4.56 32.48 -11.12
N HIS A 52 -4.76 33.20 -12.22
CA HIS A 52 -5.22 32.56 -13.46
C HIS A 52 -4.22 31.57 -14.08
N LYS A 53 -2.95 31.53 -13.63
CA LYS A 53 -1.94 30.57 -14.12
C LYS A 53 -1.66 29.39 -13.20
N ASN A 54 -2.06 29.43 -11.93
CA ASN A 54 -1.85 28.35 -10.97
C ASN A 54 -3.19 27.86 -10.41
N LYS A 55 -3.99 27.19 -11.25
CA LYS A 55 -5.13 26.40 -10.77
C LYS A 55 -4.61 25.18 -10.01
N ILE A 56 -4.29 25.33 -8.73
CA ILE A 56 -4.54 24.25 -7.78
C ILE A 56 -6.03 24.34 -7.48
N LYS A 57 -6.84 23.63 -8.28
CA LYS A 57 -8.27 23.50 -8.02
C LYS A 57 -8.46 22.93 -6.62
N TYR A 58 -8.88 23.73 -5.66
CA TYR A 58 -9.68 23.21 -4.57
C TYR A 58 -10.92 22.57 -5.20
N GLY A 59 -11.20 21.32 -4.82
CA GLY A 59 -12.15 20.43 -5.50
C GLY A 59 -13.49 21.08 -5.83
N ASP A 60 -14.08 20.67 -6.95
CA ASP A 60 -15.34 21.23 -7.45
C ASP A 60 -16.43 21.10 -6.35
N LEU A 61 -16.88 22.23 -5.79
CA LEU A 61 -18.00 22.31 -4.85
C LEU A 61 -19.29 21.90 -5.57
N TYR A 62 -20.09 21.03 -4.95
CA TYR A 62 -21.36 20.57 -5.52
C TYR A 62 -22.51 20.78 -4.53
N LYS A 63 -23.73 20.86 -5.05
CA LYS A 63 -24.93 21.06 -4.23
C LYS A 63 -25.62 19.73 -3.95
N CYS A 64 -26.16 19.57 -2.75
CA CYS A 64 -26.99 18.43 -2.41
C CYS A 64 -28.22 18.38 -3.34
N SER A 65 -28.42 17.26 -4.03
CA SER A 65 -29.56 17.05 -4.93
C SER A 65 -30.92 17.09 -4.20
N ASN A 66 -30.91 16.86 -2.88
CA ASN A 66 -32.12 16.79 -2.08
C ASN A 66 -32.47 18.13 -1.39
N CYS A 67 -31.49 18.84 -0.81
CA CYS A 67 -31.75 20.08 -0.07
C CYS A 67 -31.06 21.33 -0.63
N GLY A 68 -30.22 21.20 -1.66
CA GLY A 68 -29.52 22.32 -2.30
C GLY A 68 -28.32 22.87 -1.53
N ASP A 69 -28.02 22.33 -0.35
CA ASP A 69 -26.92 22.78 0.50
C ASP A 69 -25.55 22.51 -0.13
N VAL A 70 -24.55 23.31 0.20
CA VAL A 70 -23.20 23.22 -0.39
C VAL A 70 -22.43 22.10 0.28
N LEU A 71 -21.90 21.20 -0.55
CA LEU A 71 -21.14 20.03 -0.12
C LEU A 71 -19.71 20.12 -0.62
N TYR A 72 -18.81 19.63 0.22
CA TYR A 72 -17.43 19.39 -0.18
C TYR A 72 -17.35 18.06 -0.92
N GLN A 73 -16.41 17.95 -1.88
CA GLN A 73 -16.16 16.78 -2.76
C GLN A 73 -16.06 15.43 -2.02
N TYR A 74 -15.93 15.44 -0.69
CA TYR A 74 -15.69 14.29 0.17
C TYR A 74 -16.76 14.06 1.25
N ASP A 75 -17.83 14.84 1.29
CA ASP A 75 -18.94 14.60 2.23
C ASP A 75 -19.73 13.35 1.78
N SER A 76 -19.66 12.26 2.55
CA SER A 76 -20.36 10.98 2.28
C SER A 76 -21.87 11.05 2.52
N TYR A 77 -22.34 12.11 3.16
CA TYR A 77 -23.74 12.42 3.38
C TYR A 77 -23.91 13.93 3.55
N CYS A 78 -25.10 14.44 3.24
CA CYS A 78 -25.42 15.84 3.48
C CYS A 78 -25.57 16.10 4.97
N LYS A 79 -24.81 17.05 5.51
CA LYS A 79 -24.89 17.45 6.93
C LYS A 79 -26.24 18.04 7.30
N SER A 80 -26.92 18.69 6.34
CA SER A 80 -28.21 19.35 6.58
C SER A 80 -29.41 18.42 6.47
N CYS A 81 -29.45 17.51 5.48
CA CYS A 81 -30.61 16.64 5.27
C CYS A 81 -30.35 15.13 5.46
N GLY A 82 -29.12 14.72 5.75
CA GLY A 82 -28.76 13.32 6.02
C GLY A 82 -28.75 12.40 4.80
N THR A 83 -29.01 12.92 3.59
CA THR A 83 -28.99 12.11 2.36
C THR A 83 -27.58 11.59 2.10
N SER A 84 -27.41 10.27 2.04
CA SER A 84 -26.13 9.63 1.74
C SER A 84 -25.80 9.75 0.26
N PHE A 85 -24.63 10.28 -0.07
CA PHE A 85 -24.10 10.24 -1.42
C PHE A 85 -23.34 8.93 -1.55
N LYS A 86 -23.89 7.96 -2.30
CA LYS A 86 -23.09 6.81 -2.73
C LYS A 86 -22.03 7.37 -3.67
N ASN A 87 -20.81 7.49 -3.16
CA ASN A 87 -19.61 7.98 -3.85
C ASN A 87 -19.56 7.58 -5.33
N GLU A 88 -20.10 8.41 -6.23
CA GLU A 88 -19.85 8.31 -7.67
C GLU A 88 -18.47 8.86 -8.03
N ILE A 89 -17.80 9.53 -7.09
CA ILE A 89 -16.41 9.96 -7.18
C ILE A 89 -15.51 8.83 -6.66
N GLN A 90 -15.59 7.66 -7.28
CA GLN A 90 -14.52 6.69 -7.13
C GLN A 90 -13.27 7.30 -7.78
N SER A 91 -12.17 7.25 -7.05
CA SER A 91 -10.88 7.64 -7.56
C SER A 91 -10.61 6.91 -8.87
N LYS A 92 -10.38 7.65 -9.96
CA LYS A 92 -10.03 7.06 -11.27
C LYS A 92 -8.87 6.06 -11.14
N VAL A 93 -7.96 6.30 -10.18
CA VAL A 93 -6.85 5.41 -9.84
C VAL A 93 -7.33 4.09 -9.23
N VAL A 94 -8.23 4.15 -8.24
CA VAL A 94 -8.79 2.94 -7.60
C VAL A 94 -9.61 2.13 -8.58
N ASN A 95 -10.35 2.78 -9.48
CA ASN A 95 -11.14 2.09 -10.50
C ASN A 95 -10.29 1.45 -11.60
N ASN A 96 -9.26 2.16 -12.05
CA ASN A 96 -8.28 1.56 -12.96
C ASN A 96 -7.65 0.32 -12.31
N PHE A 97 -7.31 0.40 -11.03
CA PHE A 97 -6.74 -0.73 -10.31
C PHE A 97 -7.71 -1.91 -10.14
N LYS A 98 -8.98 -1.65 -9.79
CA LYS A 98 -10.01 -2.69 -9.75
C LYS A 98 -10.08 -3.44 -11.08
N ASN A 99 -10.06 -2.70 -12.19
CA ASN A 99 -10.08 -3.27 -13.53
C ASN A 99 -8.79 -4.05 -13.85
N GLU A 100 -7.62 -3.56 -13.43
CA GLU A 100 -6.35 -4.26 -13.61
C GLU A 100 -6.31 -5.59 -12.85
N ILE A 101 -6.82 -5.63 -11.61
CA ILE A 101 -6.91 -6.88 -10.83
C ILE A 101 -7.88 -7.87 -11.47
N ILE A 102 -9.04 -7.42 -11.90
CA ILE A 102 -10.05 -8.31 -12.51
C ILE A 102 -9.49 -8.95 -13.78
N ASN A 103 -8.64 -8.23 -14.53
CA ASN A 103 -8.08 -8.69 -15.79
C ASN A 103 -6.68 -9.30 -15.64
N SER A 104 -6.07 -9.35 -14.46
CA SER A 104 -4.70 -9.83 -14.31
C SER A 104 -4.63 -11.35 -14.13
N GLU A 105 -3.77 -11.98 -14.92
CA GLU A 105 -3.40 -13.39 -14.73
C GLU A 105 -2.48 -13.57 -13.51
N ASN A 106 -1.72 -12.54 -13.16
CA ASN A 106 -0.78 -12.54 -12.05
C ASN A 106 -1.10 -11.41 -11.06
N LEU A 107 -2.01 -11.72 -10.13
CA LEU A 107 -2.47 -10.81 -9.09
C LEU A 107 -1.32 -10.22 -8.26
N VAL A 108 -0.29 -11.01 -7.98
CA VAL A 108 0.86 -10.59 -7.15
C VAL A 108 1.59 -9.43 -7.79
N ASP A 109 1.95 -9.55 -9.06
CA ASP A 109 2.74 -8.53 -9.75
C ASP A 109 1.91 -7.25 -9.95
N THR A 110 0.60 -7.38 -10.17
CA THR A 110 -0.32 -6.24 -10.21
C THR A 110 -0.37 -5.49 -8.88
N ILE A 111 -0.47 -6.20 -7.74
CA ILE A 111 -0.50 -5.57 -6.42
C ILE A 111 0.83 -4.89 -6.09
N LYS A 112 1.96 -5.52 -6.40
CA LYS A 112 3.30 -4.95 -6.14
C LYS A 112 3.53 -3.65 -6.88
N ASN A 113 3.21 -3.64 -8.18
CA ASN A 113 3.45 -2.50 -9.07
C ASN A 113 2.38 -1.40 -8.96
N LEU A 114 1.44 -1.55 -8.03
CA LEU A 114 0.36 -0.60 -7.83
C LEU A 114 0.88 0.80 -7.48
N SER A 115 0.51 1.77 -8.32
CA SER A 115 0.71 3.18 -8.04
C SER A 115 -0.14 3.62 -6.85
N THR A 116 0.49 4.22 -5.86
CA THR A 116 -0.24 4.74 -4.68
C THR A 116 -0.81 6.12 -4.98
N PRO A 117 -2.11 6.35 -4.75
CA PRO A 117 -2.69 7.69 -4.84
C PRO A 117 -1.99 8.69 -3.90
N LYS A 118 -2.06 9.98 -4.24
CA LYS A 118 -1.52 11.05 -3.38
C LYS A 118 -2.55 11.56 -2.38
N ASP A 119 -3.83 11.46 -2.69
CA ASP A 119 -4.90 11.96 -1.85
C ASP A 119 -5.31 10.94 -0.78
N ILE A 120 -5.57 11.44 0.44
CA ILE A 120 -5.86 10.61 1.62
C ILE A 120 -7.13 9.76 1.40
N ASN A 121 -8.14 10.30 0.73
CA ASN A 121 -9.40 9.58 0.52
C ASN A 121 -9.24 8.39 -0.42
N SER A 122 -8.51 8.54 -1.53
CA SER A 122 -8.17 7.42 -2.40
C SER A 122 -7.28 6.41 -1.71
N LEU A 123 -6.37 6.84 -0.83
CA LEU A 123 -5.58 5.92 0.00
C LEU A 123 -6.47 5.09 0.91
N ILE A 124 -7.48 5.69 1.55
CA ILE A 124 -8.45 4.99 2.39
C ILE A 124 -9.33 4.04 1.55
N GLU A 125 -9.83 4.50 0.40
CA GLU A 125 -10.63 3.67 -0.50
C GLU A 125 -9.83 2.45 -0.97
N LEU A 126 -8.57 2.68 -1.37
CA LEU A 126 -7.67 1.62 -1.78
C LEU A 126 -7.42 0.63 -0.64
N LEU A 127 -7.19 1.12 0.58
CA LEU A 127 -7.00 0.28 1.76
C LEU A 127 -8.22 -0.63 2.02
N MET A 128 -9.43 -0.07 1.89
CA MET A 128 -10.68 -0.82 2.05
C MET A 128 -10.85 -1.87 0.95
N PHE A 129 -10.46 -1.54 -0.29
CA PHE A 129 -10.48 -2.47 -1.39
C PHE A 129 -9.45 -3.61 -1.20
N LEU A 130 -8.21 -3.31 -0.82
CA LEU A 130 -7.20 -4.33 -0.52
C LEU A 130 -7.66 -5.27 0.61
N LYS A 131 -8.30 -4.72 1.64
CA LYS A 131 -8.91 -5.54 2.70
C LYS A 131 -9.93 -6.53 2.15
N SER A 132 -10.73 -6.15 1.16
CA SER A 132 -11.73 -7.05 0.56
C SER A 132 -11.13 -8.18 -0.27
N LEU A 133 -9.86 -8.08 -0.66
CA LEU A 133 -9.14 -9.12 -1.40
C LEU A 133 -8.45 -10.13 -0.48
N VAL A 134 -8.44 -9.90 0.83
CA VAL A 134 -7.78 -10.79 1.79
C VAL A 134 -8.53 -12.11 1.87
N ILE A 135 -7.78 -13.21 1.72
CA ILE A 135 -8.31 -14.57 1.79
C ILE A 135 -8.30 -15.00 3.26
N GLU A 136 -9.47 -15.15 3.88
CA GLU A 136 -9.59 -15.44 5.31
C GLU A 136 -9.03 -16.81 5.71
N SER A 137 -9.11 -17.80 4.82
CA SER A 137 -8.70 -19.18 5.07
C SER A 137 -7.85 -19.71 3.91
N PRO A 138 -6.59 -19.26 3.76
CA PRO A 138 -5.75 -19.65 2.65
C PRO A 138 -5.44 -21.16 2.74
N ASN A 139 -5.74 -21.89 1.66
CA ASN A 139 -5.54 -23.34 1.58
C ASN A 139 -4.33 -23.75 0.73
N SER A 140 -3.72 -22.79 0.03
CA SER A 140 -2.55 -23.00 -0.80
C SER A 140 -1.43 -22.00 -0.46
N PHE A 141 -0.18 -22.37 -0.76
CA PHE A 141 0.96 -21.48 -0.57
C PHE A 141 0.83 -20.19 -1.38
N GLU A 142 0.23 -20.27 -2.56
CA GLU A 142 -0.02 -19.12 -3.42
C GLU A 142 -0.98 -18.11 -2.76
N GLN A 143 -2.04 -18.59 -2.12
CA GLN A 143 -2.98 -17.73 -1.40
C GLN A 143 -2.34 -17.08 -0.16
N VAL A 144 -1.49 -17.81 0.56
CA VAL A 144 -0.70 -17.25 1.68
C VAL A 144 0.20 -16.13 1.16
N TYR A 145 0.89 -16.36 0.04
CA TYR A 145 1.78 -15.37 -0.55
C TYR A 145 1.04 -14.13 -1.08
N ILE A 146 -0.15 -14.30 -1.68
CA ILE A 146 -1.04 -13.18 -2.05
C ILE A 146 -1.39 -12.34 -0.82
N ASN A 147 -1.78 -13.00 0.27
CA ASN A 147 -2.08 -12.32 1.53
C ASN A 147 -0.87 -11.51 2.03
N ASP A 148 0.33 -12.09 2.04
CA ASP A 148 1.53 -11.35 2.48
C ASP A 148 1.78 -10.10 1.62
N VAL A 149 1.60 -10.21 0.30
CA VAL A 149 1.75 -9.07 -0.63
C VAL A 149 0.70 -7.98 -0.36
N LEU A 150 -0.56 -8.36 -0.13
CA LEU A 150 -1.64 -7.44 0.26
C LEU A 150 -1.33 -6.74 1.60
N TYR A 151 -0.75 -7.47 2.57
CA TYR A 151 -0.34 -6.91 3.85
C TYR A 151 0.72 -5.83 3.70
N PHE A 152 1.82 -6.14 2.98
CA PHE A 152 2.90 -5.18 2.77
C PHE A 152 2.40 -3.92 2.07
N LYS A 153 1.57 -4.07 1.04
CA LYS A 153 1.00 -2.92 0.33
C LYS A 153 0.07 -2.09 1.22
N SER A 154 -0.75 -2.74 2.04
CA SER A 154 -1.62 -2.04 2.99
C SER A 154 -0.81 -1.26 4.03
N LYS A 155 0.31 -1.83 4.52
CA LYS A 155 1.23 -1.15 5.44
C LYS A 155 1.88 0.08 4.80
N GLU A 156 2.30 -0.02 3.55
CA GLU A 156 2.83 1.12 2.77
C GLU A 156 1.81 2.27 2.71
N ILE A 157 0.54 1.95 2.42
CA ILE A 157 -0.56 2.93 2.34
C ILE A 157 -0.83 3.57 3.70
N ILE A 158 -0.89 2.78 4.78
CA ILE A 158 -1.10 3.30 6.14
C ILE A 158 0.00 4.28 6.53
N LEU A 159 1.27 3.95 6.23
CA LEU A 159 2.39 4.85 6.47
C LEU A 159 2.23 6.17 5.69
N LYS A 160 1.87 6.11 4.41
CA LYS A 160 1.60 7.31 3.61
C LYS A 160 0.49 8.17 4.19
N ILE A 161 -0.62 7.57 4.63
CA ILE A 161 -1.69 8.30 5.30
C ILE A 161 -1.16 8.98 6.57
N SER A 162 -0.42 8.26 7.41
CA SER A 162 0.12 8.81 8.66
C SER A 162 1.08 9.99 8.46
N PHE A 163 1.81 10.04 7.35
CA PHE A 163 2.68 11.18 7.03
C PHE A 163 1.91 12.39 6.53
N SER A 164 0.84 12.18 5.76
CA SER A 164 -0.03 13.25 5.24
C SER A 164 -0.88 13.89 6.35
N ASN A 165 -1.20 13.13 7.38
CA ASN A 165 -1.99 13.52 8.55
C ASN A 165 -1.08 14.09 9.66
N LYS A 166 -0.39 15.22 9.42
CA LYS A 166 0.40 15.91 10.47
C LYS A 166 -0.24 17.21 10.97
N SER A 167 -1.40 17.60 10.45
CA SER A 167 -2.00 18.93 10.67
C SER A 167 -3.11 18.99 11.71
N GLY A 168 -3.37 17.92 12.49
CA GLY A 168 -4.12 18.01 13.74
C GLY A 168 -5.64 17.85 13.66
N ILE A 169 -6.22 17.45 12.52
CA ILE A 169 -7.68 17.26 12.33
C ILE A 169 -8.17 15.86 12.78
N GLU A 170 -7.52 15.23 13.76
CA GLU A 170 -7.15 13.83 13.53
C GLU A 170 -7.58 12.75 14.53
N SER A 171 -8.49 13.02 15.47
CA SER A 171 -8.82 11.98 16.46
C SER A 171 -9.67 10.82 15.90
N GLU A 172 -10.58 11.09 14.96
CA GLU A 172 -11.51 10.07 14.46
C GLU A 172 -10.96 9.28 13.28
N LEU A 173 -10.23 9.94 12.37
CA LEU A 173 -9.58 9.26 11.24
C LEU A 173 -8.48 8.31 11.74
N ASN A 174 -7.67 8.76 12.72
CA ASN A 174 -6.62 7.92 13.31
C ASN A 174 -7.21 6.70 14.04
N LYS A 175 -8.38 6.82 14.69
CA LYS A 175 -9.09 5.67 15.24
C LYS A 175 -9.51 4.67 14.16
N LYS A 176 -10.08 5.14 13.04
CA LYS A 176 -10.46 4.27 11.92
C LYS A 176 -9.25 3.58 11.29
N ILE A 177 -8.16 4.31 11.08
CA ILE A 177 -6.90 3.76 10.56
C ILE A 177 -6.33 2.71 11.52
N LEU A 178 -6.35 2.98 12.84
CA LEU A 178 -5.85 2.06 13.84
C LEU A 178 -6.68 0.76 13.88
N VAL A 179 -8.02 0.87 13.86
CA VAL A 179 -8.92 -0.30 13.76
C VAL A 179 -8.68 -1.09 12.48
N ILE A 180 -8.47 -0.43 11.34
CA ILE A 180 -8.15 -1.12 10.09
C ILE A 180 -6.78 -1.80 10.19
N SER A 181 -5.78 -1.15 10.77
CA SER A 181 -4.44 -1.71 10.95
C SER A 181 -4.43 -2.93 11.87
N GLU A 182 -5.23 -2.93 12.95
CA GLU A 182 -5.38 -4.07 13.84
C GLU A 182 -6.12 -5.24 13.17
N ASN A 183 -7.18 -4.96 12.42
CA ASN A 183 -7.90 -5.96 11.65
C ASN A 183 -6.99 -6.62 10.61
N ILE A 184 -6.25 -5.82 9.86
CA ILE A 184 -5.21 -6.28 8.92
C ILE A 184 -4.23 -7.18 9.68
N LYS A 185 -3.64 -6.70 10.77
CA LYS A 185 -2.68 -7.47 11.57
C LYS A 185 -3.25 -8.80 12.09
N SER A 186 -4.53 -8.83 12.47
CA SER A 186 -5.20 -10.05 12.92
C SER A 186 -5.40 -11.05 11.78
N LEU A 187 -5.78 -10.57 10.59
CA LEU A 187 -5.98 -11.40 9.39
C LEU A 187 -4.66 -12.00 8.89
N PHE A 188 -3.53 -11.29 9.06
CA PHE A 188 -2.22 -11.76 8.62
C PHE A 188 -1.43 -12.54 9.69
N LYS A 189 -1.93 -12.62 10.92
CA LYS A 189 -1.31 -13.47 11.96
C LYS A 189 -1.36 -14.96 11.59
N THR A 190 -2.31 -15.35 10.74
CA THR A 190 -2.43 -16.71 10.18
C THR A 190 -1.36 -17.00 9.12
N SER A 191 -0.85 -16.01 8.37
CA SER A 191 0.20 -16.24 7.37
C SER A 191 1.57 -16.51 8.02
N PHE A 192 1.91 -15.79 9.10
CA PHE A 192 3.09 -16.06 9.91
C PHE A 192 3.10 -17.48 10.51
N TYR A 193 1.92 -18.00 10.89
CA TYR A 193 1.81 -19.38 11.39
C TYR A 193 2.16 -20.42 10.31
N PHE A 194 1.82 -20.14 9.05
CA PHE A 194 2.21 -20.98 7.93
C PHE A 194 3.73 -20.95 7.68
N GLU A 195 4.38 -19.80 7.83
CA GLU A 195 5.83 -19.69 7.69
C GLU A 195 6.55 -20.52 8.77
N GLU A 196 6.06 -20.49 10.01
CA GLU A 196 6.60 -21.28 11.11
C GLU A 196 6.39 -22.79 10.90
N ILE A 197 5.19 -23.20 10.44
CA ILE A 197 4.91 -24.58 10.04
C ILE A 197 5.81 -25.00 8.87
N TYR A 198 6.00 -24.13 7.89
CA TYR A 198 6.82 -24.41 6.71
C TYR A 198 8.29 -24.56 7.08
N LEU A 199 8.83 -23.69 7.93
CA LEU A 199 10.20 -23.80 8.46
C LEU A 199 10.37 -25.07 9.30
N LYS A 200 9.35 -25.45 10.09
CA LYS A 200 9.35 -26.70 10.86
C LYS A 200 9.32 -27.93 9.95
N LYS A 201 8.50 -27.92 8.89
CA LYS A 201 8.48 -28.98 7.87
C LYS A 201 9.79 -29.01 7.06
N ARG A 202 10.40 -27.88 6.73
CA ARG A 202 11.71 -27.80 6.06
C ARG A 202 12.81 -28.46 6.88
N LYS A 203 12.84 -28.22 8.21
CA LYS A 203 13.76 -28.91 9.12
C LYS A 203 13.51 -30.43 9.14
N GLN A 204 12.25 -30.87 9.10
CA GLN A 204 11.91 -32.29 8.98
C GLN A 204 12.35 -32.89 7.64
N PHE A 205 12.09 -32.22 6.51
CA PHE A 205 12.55 -32.66 5.19
C PHE A 205 14.08 -32.71 5.08
N ALA A 206 14.80 -31.75 5.66
CA ALA A 206 16.26 -31.78 5.72
C ALA A 206 16.77 -32.99 6.52
N ARG A 207 16.12 -33.32 7.65
CA ARG A 207 16.44 -34.53 8.43
C ARG A 207 16.15 -35.80 7.63
N ILE A 208 15.00 -35.89 6.98
CA ILE A 208 14.64 -37.06 6.14
C ILE A 208 15.67 -37.24 5.01
N SER A 209 16.05 -36.15 4.33
CA SER A 209 17.08 -36.16 3.29
C SER A 209 18.43 -36.64 3.83
N LEU A 210 18.83 -36.16 5.01
CA LEU A 210 20.05 -36.59 5.69
C LEU A 210 20.00 -38.09 6.05
N TYR A 211 18.88 -38.59 6.57
CA TYR A 211 18.70 -40.02 6.87
C TYR A 211 18.79 -40.88 5.60
N LEU A 212 18.19 -40.44 4.49
CA LEU A 212 18.29 -41.15 3.21
C LEU A 212 19.74 -41.21 2.70
N LEU A 213 20.52 -40.14 2.89
CA LEU A 213 21.96 -40.16 2.59
C LEU A 213 22.72 -41.15 3.48
N PHE A 214 22.45 -41.18 4.79
CA PHE A 214 23.07 -42.16 5.69
C PHE A 214 22.70 -43.59 5.35
N ILE A 215 21.44 -43.87 5.01
CA ILE A 215 20.99 -45.20 4.57
C ILE A 215 21.71 -45.60 3.29
N SER A 216 21.85 -44.69 2.33
CA SER A 216 22.59 -44.93 1.09
C SER A 216 24.07 -45.25 1.37
N LEU A 217 24.74 -44.46 2.22
CA LEU A 217 26.12 -44.72 2.62
C LEU A 217 26.28 -46.05 3.35
N ALA A 218 25.42 -46.34 4.33
CA ALA A 218 25.44 -47.59 5.09
C ALA A 218 25.21 -48.81 4.18
N SER A 219 24.26 -48.72 3.24
CA SER A 219 24.03 -49.78 2.26
C SER A 219 25.26 -50.04 1.38
N THR A 220 25.98 -48.97 1.00
CA THR A 220 27.24 -49.07 0.24
C THR A 220 28.33 -49.80 1.03
N TRP A 221 28.44 -49.53 2.34
CA TRP A 221 29.37 -50.21 3.24
C TRP A 221 29.03 -51.69 3.44
N VAL A 222 27.74 -52.03 3.58
CA VAL A 222 27.28 -53.42 3.69
C VAL A 222 27.56 -54.20 2.40
N PHE A 223 27.30 -53.60 1.23
CA PHE A 223 27.64 -54.21 -0.05
C PHE A 223 29.15 -54.42 -0.21
N TYR A 224 29.98 -53.44 0.21
CA TYR A 224 31.43 -53.57 0.20
C TYR A 224 31.94 -54.74 1.05
N PHE A 225 31.32 -54.99 2.21
CA PHE A 225 31.68 -56.13 3.07
C PHE A 225 31.19 -57.49 2.58
N ILE A 226 30.09 -57.52 1.80
CA ILE A 226 29.48 -58.78 1.34
C ILE A 226 30.04 -59.21 -0.02
N SER A 227 30.47 -58.28 -0.88
CA SER A 227 30.97 -58.63 -2.21
C SER A 227 32.49 -58.67 -2.27
N ASP A 228 33.06 -59.87 -2.28
CA ASP A 228 34.45 -60.16 -2.74
C ASP A 228 34.63 -59.91 -4.27
N TYR A 229 33.84 -59.01 -4.86
CA TYR A 229 33.75 -58.83 -6.32
C TYR A 229 34.18 -57.43 -6.77
N GLU A 230 35.23 -57.41 -7.60
CA GLU A 230 35.88 -56.21 -8.18
C GLU A 230 34.94 -55.26 -8.95
N TYR A 231 33.71 -55.69 -9.28
CA TYR A 231 32.77 -54.92 -10.10
C TYR A 231 31.71 -54.14 -9.31
N GLY A 232 31.50 -54.42 -8.01
CA GLY A 232 30.44 -53.80 -7.22
C GLY A 232 30.70 -52.32 -6.90
N VAL A 233 31.97 -51.95 -6.68
CA VAL A 233 32.38 -50.60 -6.27
C VAL A 233 32.15 -49.58 -7.39
N GLY A 234 32.38 -49.95 -8.65
CA GLY A 234 32.22 -49.06 -9.80
C GLY A 234 30.77 -48.63 -10.04
N VAL A 235 29.82 -49.57 -9.91
CA VAL A 235 28.39 -49.30 -10.12
C VAL A 235 27.84 -48.42 -8.99
N LEU A 236 28.25 -48.65 -7.75
CA LEU A 236 27.84 -47.84 -6.59
C LEU A 236 28.40 -46.41 -6.64
N LEU A 237 29.64 -46.24 -7.10
CA LEU A 237 30.21 -44.90 -7.36
C LEU A 237 29.47 -44.16 -8.48
N LEU A 238 29.05 -44.87 -9.53
CA LEU A 238 28.25 -44.29 -10.61
C LEU A 238 26.85 -43.85 -10.14
N ILE A 239 26.18 -44.66 -9.32
CA ILE A 239 24.85 -44.32 -8.78
C ILE A 239 24.94 -43.14 -7.82
N SER A 240 25.95 -43.12 -6.95
CA SER A 240 26.15 -41.99 -6.02
C SER A 240 26.54 -40.69 -6.75
N LEU A 241 27.35 -40.76 -7.80
CA LEU A 241 27.62 -39.61 -8.67
C LEU A 241 26.37 -39.13 -9.41
N LEU A 242 25.56 -40.03 -9.96
CA LEU A 242 24.29 -39.69 -10.62
C LEU A 242 23.31 -38.99 -9.65
N LEU A 243 23.20 -39.47 -8.41
CA LEU A 243 22.38 -38.82 -7.38
C LEU A 243 22.89 -37.41 -7.06
N ILE A 244 24.20 -37.21 -6.94
CA ILE A 244 24.79 -35.88 -6.74
C ILE A 244 24.49 -34.96 -7.93
N PHE A 245 24.62 -35.47 -9.15
CA PHE A 245 24.35 -34.71 -10.38
C PHE A 245 22.87 -34.37 -10.57
N ILE A 246 21.93 -35.14 -10.04
CA ILE A 246 20.50 -34.84 -10.11
C ILE A 246 20.08 -33.90 -8.97
N ILE A 247 20.55 -34.15 -7.74
CA ILE A 247 20.12 -33.42 -6.55
C ILE A 247 20.71 -31.99 -6.53
N LYS A 248 21.97 -31.82 -6.91
CA LYS A 248 22.66 -30.52 -6.88
C LYS A 248 22.02 -29.45 -7.76
N PRO A 249 21.62 -29.69 -9.03
CA PRO A 249 20.94 -28.69 -9.84
C PRO A 249 19.52 -28.39 -9.34
N ILE A 250 18.78 -29.38 -8.83
CA ILE A 250 17.44 -29.15 -8.24
C ILE A 250 17.56 -28.26 -7.00
N HIS A 251 18.56 -28.51 -6.16
CA HIS A 251 18.85 -27.69 -4.99
C HIS A 251 19.27 -26.27 -5.39
N ASN A 252 20.21 -26.13 -6.32
CA ASN A 252 20.68 -24.82 -6.78
C ASN A 252 19.59 -24.01 -7.48
N TYR A 253 18.72 -24.64 -8.27
CA TYR A 253 17.59 -23.98 -8.91
C TYR A 253 16.60 -23.44 -7.86
N ARG A 254 16.27 -24.24 -6.84
CA ARG A 254 15.37 -23.81 -5.75
C ARG A 254 15.99 -22.71 -4.87
N VAL A 255 17.28 -22.81 -4.55
CA VAL A 255 17.98 -21.78 -3.76
C VAL A 255 18.09 -20.47 -4.53
N LYS A 256 18.42 -20.50 -5.83
CA LYS A 256 18.48 -19.28 -6.66
C LYS A 256 17.11 -18.60 -6.78
N ASN A 257 16.05 -19.38 -6.96
CA ASN A 257 14.70 -18.83 -7.03
C ASN A 257 14.22 -18.24 -5.68
N LEU A 258 14.67 -18.81 -4.56
CA LEU A 258 14.42 -18.26 -3.22
C LEU A 258 15.25 -17.02 -2.90
N LYS A 259 16.54 -16.99 -3.29
CA LYS A 259 17.40 -15.83 -3.06
C LYS A 259 16.91 -14.61 -3.84
N ASN A 260 16.51 -14.80 -5.09
CA ASN A 260 15.86 -13.75 -5.87
C ASN A 260 14.55 -13.27 -5.20
N LYS A 261 13.76 -14.17 -4.59
CA LYS A 261 12.54 -13.79 -3.85
C LYS A 261 12.82 -13.05 -2.55
N VAL A 262 13.92 -13.35 -1.86
CA VAL A 262 14.33 -12.68 -0.61
C VAL A 262 14.97 -11.32 -0.91
N GLU A 263 15.84 -11.22 -1.93
CA GLU A 263 16.41 -9.94 -2.36
C GLU A 263 15.29 -8.97 -2.83
N LEU A 264 14.26 -9.48 -3.52
CA LEU A 264 13.03 -8.75 -3.84
C LEU A 264 12.16 -8.35 -2.64
N LEU A 265 12.41 -8.90 -1.44
CA LEU A 265 11.72 -8.53 -0.21
C LEU A 265 12.56 -7.56 0.65
N GLU A 266 13.89 -7.55 0.48
CA GLU A 266 14.80 -6.65 1.20
C GLU A 266 14.99 -5.28 0.51
N GLU A 267 14.66 -5.16 -0.79
CA GLU A 267 14.63 -3.88 -1.51
C GLU A 267 13.40 -3.01 -1.19
N TYR A 268 12.44 -3.49 -0.38
CA TYR A 268 11.21 -2.79 0.02
C TYR A 268 11.15 -2.56 1.54
#